data_AF-A0A376X5P7-F1
#
_entry.id   AF-A0A376X5P7-F1
#
_cell.length_a   1.000
_cell.length_b   1.000
_cell.length_c   1.000
_cell.angle_alpha   90.00
_cell.angle_beta   90.00
_cell.angle_gamma   90.00
#
_symmetry.space_group_name_H-M   'P 1'
#
loop_
_entity.id
_entity.type
_entity.pdbx_description
1 polymer ?
#
loop_
_entity_poly.entity_id
_entity_poly.type
_entity_poly.pdbx_seq_one_letter_code
_entity_poly.pdbx_strand_id
1 'polypeptide(L)'
;MLTDAVIKHPHAVLLLDEIEKAHPDVFNILLQVMDNGTLTDNNGRKADFRNVVLVMTTNAGVRETERKSIGLIHQDNSTDAMEEIKKIFTPEFP
;
A
#
# COMPACT_ATOMS: atom_id res chain seq x y z
N MET A 1 18.79 4.17 -0.87
CA MET A 1 17.39 4.65 -0.74
C MET A 1 16.49 3.76 -1.60
N LEU A 2 15.15 3.83 -1.48
CA LEU A 2 14.23 3.04 -2.32
C LEU A 2 14.50 3.24 -3.82
N THR A 3 14.74 4.49 -4.23
CA THR A 3 15.11 4.84 -5.60
C THR A 3 16.36 4.10 -6.09
N ASP A 4 17.41 3.99 -5.27
CA ASP A 4 18.61 3.23 -5.63
C ASP A 4 18.33 1.73 -5.82
N ALA A 5 17.49 1.15 -4.98
CA ALA A 5 17.14 -0.27 -5.05
C ALA A 5 16.38 -0.58 -6.35
N VAL A 6 15.41 0.27 -6.70
CA VAL A 6 14.63 0.15 -7.93
C VAL A 6 15.49 0.43 -9.17
N ILE A 7 16.41 1.41 -9.13
CA ILE A 7 17.34 1.66 -10.23
C ILE A 7 18.26 0.46 -10.48
N LYS A 8 18.71 -0.22 -9.41
CA LYS A 8 19.55 -1.42 -9.54
C LYS A 8 18.75 -2.66 -9.96
N HIS A 9 17.49 -2.75 -9.53
CA HIS A 9 16.61 -3.88 -9.78
C HIS A 9 15.24 -3.38 -10.31
N PRO A 10 15.16 -3.01 -11.60
CA PRO A 10 13.95 -2.41 -12.17
C PRO A 10 12.78 -3.38 -12.34
N HIS A 11 13.04 -4.69 -12.22
CA HIS A 11 12.03 -5.75 -12.19
C HIS A 11 12.04 -6.38 -10.81
N ALA A 12 11.10 -5.98 -9.96
CA ALA A 12 11.05 -6.43 -8.57
C ALA A 12 9.62 -6.48 -8.05
N VAL A 13 9.43 -7.24 -6.99
CA VAL A 13 8.24 -7.13 -6.13
C VAL A 13 8.64 -6.27 -4.94
N LEU A 14 7.97 -5.14 -4.76
CA LEU A 14 8.16 -4.25 -3.62
C LEU A 14 7.05 -4.52 -2.61
N LEU A 15 7.38 -5.15 -1.49
CA LEU A 15 6.45 -5.38 -0.38
C LEU A 15 6.57 -4.23 0.63
N LEU A 16 5.44 -3.58 0.92
CA LEU A 16 5.30 -2.64 2.03
C LEU A 16 4.39 -3.28 3.08
N ASP A 17 4.97 -3.62 4.22
CA ASP A 17 4.25 -4.26 5.31
C ASP A 17 3.75 -3.26 6.35
N GLU A 18 2.60 -3.58 6.96
CA GLU A 18 1.91 -2.75 7.96
C GLU A 18 1.79 -1.27 7.56
N ILE A 19 1.34 -1.00 6.33
CA ILE A 19 1.31 0.35 5.74
C ILE A 19 0.50 1.35 6.56
N GLU A 20 -0.45 0.91 7.39
CA GLU A 20 -1.21 1.75 8.31
C GLU A 20 -0.35 2.44 9.38
N LYS A 21 0.87 1.95 9.64
CA LYS A 21 1.83 2.55 10.57
C LYS A 21 2.76 3.56 9.90
N ALA A 22 2.73 3.66 8.58
CA ALA A 22 3.61 4.55 7.83
C ALA A 22 3.26 6.02 8.07
N HIS A 23 4.26 6.88 7.95
CA HIS A 23 4.03 8.33 7.99
C HIS A 23 3.18 8.76 6.77
N PRO A 24 2.27 9.75 6.90
CA PRO A 24 1.43 10.23 5.79
C PRO A 24 2.21 10.56 4.51
N ASP A 25 3.46 11.05 4.62
CA ASP A 25 4.30 11.35 3.46
C ASP A 25 4.63 10.13 2.59
N VAL A 26 4.59 8.91 3.15
CA VAL A 26 4.75 7.68 2.37
C VAL A 26 3.61 7.55 1.36
N PHE A 27 2.38 7.86 1.75
CA PHE A 27 1.23 7.80 0.85
C PHE A 27 1.37 8.82 -0.28
N ASN A 28 1.85 10.03 -0.01
CA ASN A 28 2.11 11.04 -1.06
C ASN A 28 3.14 10.54 -2.09
N ILE A 29 4.20 9.87 -1.63
CA ILE A 29 5.20 9.26 -2.52
C ILE A 29 4.58 8.13 -3.34
N LEU A 30 3.74 7.29 -2.74
CA LEU A 30 3.08 6.19 -3.45
C LEU A 30 2.09 6.71 -4.49
N LEU A 31 1.32 7.75 -4.19
CA LEU A 31 0.46 8.44 -5.15
C LEU A 31 1.27 8.96 -6.34
N GLN A 32 2.41 9.61 -6.09
CA GLN A 32 3.29 10.06 -7.17
C GLN A 32 3.74 8.89 -8.07
N VAL A 33 4.07 7.74 -7.48
CA VAL A 33 4.45 6.53 -8.21
C VAL A 33 3.28 5.96 -9.01
N MET A 34 2.07 5.95 -8.45
CA MET A 34 0.85 5.48 -9.13
C MET A 34 0.48 6.39 -10.31
N ASP A 35 0.60 7.71 -10.16
CA ASP A 35 0.27 8.69 -11.19
C ASP A 35 1.29 8.69 -12.35
N ASN A 36 2.58 8.69 -12.02
CA ASN A 36 3.64 8.95 -13.00
C ASN A 36 4.48 7.72 -13.35
N GLY A 37 4.25 6.58 -12.69
CA GLY A 37 5.08 5.37 -12.79
C GLY A 37 6.54 5.58 -12.36
N THR A 38 6.88 6.71 -11.75
CA THR A 38 8.27 7.10 -11.48
C THR A 38 8.38 7.92 -10.19
N LEU A 39 9.50 7.78 -9.50
CA LEU A 39 9.83 8.56 -8.30
C LEU A 39 11.15 9.29 -8.53
N THR A 40 11.19 10.58 -8.22
CA THR A 40 12.42 11.37 -8.27
C THR A 40 12.88 11.65 -6.85
N ASP A 41 14.12 11.30 -6.52
CA ASP A 41 14.70 11.64 -5.22
C ASP A 41 15.19 13.09 -5.14
N ASN A 42 15.61 13.51 -3.95
CA ASN A 42 16.09 14.88 -3.69
C ASN A 42 17.38 15.24 -4.45
N ASN A 43 18.08 14.25 -5.03
CA ASN A 43 19.26 14.47 -5.86
C ASN A 43 18.91 14.54 -7.35
N GLY A 44 17.61 14.53 -7.69
CA GLY A 44 17.12 14.57 -9.06
C GLY A 44 17.22 13.23 -9.79
N ARG A 45 17.54 12.13 -9.10
CA ARG A 45 17.62 10.81 -9.73
C ARG A 45 16.21 10.23 -9.85
N LYS A 46 15.88 9.80 -11.06
CA LYS A 46 14.58 9.24 -11.41
C LYS A 46 14.65 7.70 -11.38
N ALA A 47 13.78 7.10 -10.58
CA ALA A 47 13.56 5.65 -10.54
C ALA A 47 12.24 5.31 -11.25
N ASP A 48 12.26 4.25 -12.07
CA ASP A 48 11.11 3.79 -12.85
C ASP A 48 10.47 2.58 -12.16
N PHE A 49 9.18 2.71 -11.86
CA PHE A 49 8.37 1.72 -11.16
C PHE A 49 7.41 0.98 -12.09
N ARG A 50 7.38 1.28 -13.39
CA ARG A 50 6.44 0.65 -14.35
C ARG A 50 6.59 -0.87 -14.46
N ASN A 51 7.75 -1.40 -14.09
CA ASN A 51 8.05 -2.83 -14.06
C ASN A 51 8.17 -3.41 -12.64
N VAL A 52 7.76 -2.64 -11.63
CA VAL A 52 7.76 -3.04 -10.23
C VAL A 52 6.34 -3.40 -9.81
N VAL A 53 6.15 -4.59 -9.26
CA VAL A 53 4.87 -4.98 -8.64
C VAL A 53 4.88 -4.49 -7.20
N LEU A 54 4.04 -3.49 -6.90
CA LEU A 54 3.86 -3.01 -5.54
C LEU A 54 2.82 -3.88 -4.82
N VAL A 55 3.22 -4.45 -3.69
CA VAL A 55 2.34 -5.21 -2.80
C VAL A 55 2.33 -4.50 -1.45
N MET A 56 1.15 -4.20 -0.94
CA MET A 56 0.98 -3.58 0.37
C MET A 56 0.16 -4.50 1.27
N THR A 57 0.56 -4.65 2.52
CA THR A 57 -0.18 -5.37 3.54
C THR A 57 -0.55 -4.43 4.67
N THR A 58 -1.73 -4.66 5.26
CA THR A 58 -2.22 -3.91 6.41
C THR A 58 -2.85 -4.85 7.41
N ASN A 59 -2.64 -4.59 8.70
CA ASN A 59 -3.35 -5.28 9.78
C ASN A 59 -4.68 -4.62 10.14
N ALA A 60 -5.07 -3.55 9.44
CA ALA A 60 -6.37 -2.94 9.58
C ALA A 60 -7.50 -3.90 9.16
N GLY A 61 -8.60 -3.91 9.92
CA GLY A 61 -9.73 -4.81 9.69
C GLY A 61 -9.57 -6.25 10.24
N VAL A 62 -8.38 -6.66 10.69
CA VAL A 62 -8.14 -8.01 11.25
C VAL A 62 -8.96 -8.24 12.53
N ARG A 63 -9.01 -7.26 13.43
CA ARG A 63 -9.74 -7.36 14.70
C ARG A 63 -11.26 -7.48 14.54
N GLU A 64 -11.84 -6.83 13.53
CA GLU A 64 -13.28 -6.86 13.27
C GLU A 64 -13.70 -8.21 12.66
N THR A 65 -12.83 -8.77 11.82
CA THR A 65 -13.01 -10.11 11.22
C THR A 65 -12.87 -11.22 12.28
N GLU A 66 -11.91 -11.12 13.20
CA GLU A 66 -11.71 -12.09 14.28
C GLU A 66 -12.84 -12.06 15.34
N ARG A 67 -13.35 -10.89 15.73
CA ARG A 67 -14.42 -10.79 16.73
C ARG A 67 -15.75 -11.39 16.26
N LYS A 68 -16.05 -11.33 14.96
CA LYS A 68 -17.33 -11.80 14.38
C LYS A 68 -17.32 -13.29 13.97
N SER A 69 -16.17 -13.96 14.01
CA SER A 69 -16.04 -15.39 13.65
C SER A 69 -16.33 -16.36 14.80
N ILE A 70 -16.52 -15.87 16.04
CA ILE A 70 -17.01 -16.67 17.17
C ILE A 70 -18.54 -16.83 17.05
N GLY A 71 -18.97 -17.72 16.16
CA GLY A 71 -20.38 -18.12 16.05
C GLY A 71 -20.97 -18.14 14.64
N LEU A 72 -20.51 -19.06 13.78
CA LEU A 72 -21.33 -19.77 12.79
C LEU A 72 -22.40 -18.99 11.99
N ILE A 73 -22.08 -17.79 11.49
CA ILE A 73 -22.72 -17.19 10.31
C ILE A 73 -21.60 -16.63 9.44
N HIS A 74 -21.44 -17.15 8.22
CA HIS A 74 -20.68 -16.46 7.16
C HIS A 74 -21.46 -15.19 6.80
N GLN A 75 -21.33 -14.14 7.63
CA GLN A 75 -21.65 -12.80 7.18
C GLN A 75 -20.51 -12.36 6.28
N ASP A 76 -20.86 -11.77 5.13
CA ASP A 76 -19.91 -11.24 4.18
C ASP A 76 -19.20 -10.01 4.79
N ASN A 77 -18.17 -10.28 5.58
CA ASN A 77 -17.39 -9.27 6.33
C ASN A 77 -16.43 -8.49 5.41
N SER A 78 -16.44 -8.75 4.10
CA SER A 78 -15.63 -8.02 3.11
C SER A 78 -15.98 -6.52 3.08
N THR A 79 -17.24 -6.18 3.35
CA THR A 79 -17.71 -4.77 3.35
C THR A 79 -17.09 -3.98 4.50
N ASP A 80 -17.10 -4.53 5.72
CA ASP A 80 -16.53 -3.89 6.91
C ASP A 80 -15.01 -3.73 6.80
N ALA A 81 -14.32 -4.76 6.30
CA ALA A 81 -12.87 -4.70 6.07
C ALA A 81 -12.51 -3.63 5.03
N MET A 82 -13.31 -3.52 3.95
CA MET A 82 -13.13 -2.50 2.93
C MET A 82 -13.36 -1.08 3.46
N GLU A 83 -14.30 -0.89 4.39
CA GLU A 83 -14.51 0.42 5.04
C GLU A 83 -13.31 0.84 5.90
N GLU A 84 -12.69 -0.07 6.63
CA GLU A 84 -11.47 0.23 7.41
C GLU A 84 -10.29 0.55 6.50
N ILE A 85 -10.13 -0.18 5.40
CA ILE A 85 -9.10 0.10 4.38
C ILE A 85 -9.31 1.50 3.80
N LYS A 86 -10.56 1.88 3.46
CA LYS A 86 -10.90 3.23 2.97
C LYS A 86 -10.66 4.36 3.97
N LYS A 87 -10.48 4.08 5.27
CA LYS A 87 -10.08 5.10 6.26
C LYS A 87 -8.59 5.36 6.23
N ILE A 88 -7.79 4.36 5.83
CA ILE A 88 -6.33 4.44 5.77
C ILE A 88 -5.88 5.00 4.43
N PHE A 89 -6.51 4.55 3.34
CA PHE A 89 -6.22 5.03 2.01
C PHE A 89 -7.21 6.13 1.63
N THR A 90 -6.69 7.25 1.15
CA THR A 90 -7.52 8.34 0.66
C THR A 90 -8.18 7.93 -0.67
N PRO A 91 -9.30 8.57 -1.08
CA PRO A 91 -10.05 8.19 -2.29
C PRO A 91 -9.24 8.25 -3.60
N GLU A 92 -8.09 8.89 -3.59
CA GLU A 92 -7.15 8.98 -4.72
C GLU A 92 -6.39 7.68 -4.98
N PHE A 93 -6.36 6.75 -4.01
CA PHE A 93 -5.84 5.41 -4.23
C PHE A 93 -6.83 4.57 -5.06
N PRO A 94 -6.41 4.02 -6.21
CA PRO A 94 -7.28 3.27 -7.13
C PRO A 94 -7.68 1.87 -6.61
#